data_AF-G5IJQ3-F1
#
_entry.id   AF-G5IJQ3-F1
#
_cell.length_a   1.000
_cell.length_b   1.000
_cell.length_c   1.000
_cell.angle_alpha   90.00
_cell.angle_beta   90.00
_cell.angle_gamma   90.00
#
_symmetry.space_group_name_H-M   'P 1'
#
loop_
_entity.id
_entity.type
_entity.pdbx_description
1 polymer ?
#
loop_
_entity_poly.entity_id
_entity_poly.type
_entity_poly.pdbx_seq_one_letter_code
_entity_poly.pdbx_strand_id
1 'polypeptide(L)'
;MKKTGFYIIKDKFFEDMPDPYLKGNKAGNRPHYYCFEDTNTGIYWMIPLSSRVDKYRQIMEKKEKAGKSCDIIHIVKLDNNRESTFLIQDMFPITEDYIEREYTIAGNHLMLTSEHVAREIE
;
A
#
# COMPACT_ATOMS: atom_id res chain seq x y z
N MET A 1 4.69 -14.50 -2.52
CA MET A 1 4.79 -13.11 -3.08
C MET A 1 6.25 -12.61 -3.20
N LYS A 2 6.55 -11.68 -4.13
CA LYS A 2 7.83 -10.95 -4.26
C LYS A 2 7.86 -9.66 -3.43
N LYS A 3 8.90 -9.49 -2.58
CA LYS A 3 9.14 -8.29 -1.75
C LYS A 3 9.11 -7.02 -2.61
N THR A 4 8.59 -5.93 -2.05
CA THR A 4 8.37 -4.63 -2.70
C THR A 4 7.38 -4.63 -3.88
N GLY A 5 6.68 -5.75 -4.11
CA GLY A 5 5.69 -5.87 -5.16
C GLY A 5 4.33 -5.29 -4.80
N PHE A 6 3.58 -4.85 -5.82
CA PHE A 6 2.18 -4.44 -5.66
C PHE A 6 1.23 -5.56 -6.07
N TYR A 7 0.14 -5.72 -5.33
CA TYR A 7 -0.83 -6.81 -5.53
C TYR A 7 -2.27 -6.30 -5.48
N ILE A 8 -3.16 -7.07 -6.09
CA ILE A 8 -4.60 -6.98 -5.89
C ILE A 8 -5.01 -8.05 -4.88
N ILE A 9 -5.84 -7.64 -3.94
CA ILE A 9 -6.41 -8.51 -2.90
C ILE A 9 -7.81 -8.92 -3.34
N LYS A 10 -8.20 -10.16 -3.03
CA LYS A 10 -9.54 -10.69 -3.28
C LYS A 10 -10.58 -9.87 -2.53
N ASP A 11 -11.71 -9.56 -3.18
CA ASP A 11 -12.84 -8.93 -2.48
C ASP A 11 -13.33 -9.80 -1.29
N LYS A 12 -13.18 -11.13 -1.39
CA LYS A 12 -13.43 -12.08 -0.30
C LYS A 12 -12.74 -11.73 1.02
N PHE A 13 -11.53 -11.16 0.99
CA PHE A 13 -10.86 -10.70 2.22
C PHE A 13 -11.70 -9.63 2.94
N PHE A 14 -12.23 -8.66 2.19
CA PHE A 14 -13.01 -7.56 2.76
C PHE A 14 -14.44 -8.00 3.13
N GLU A 15 -14.94 -9.09 2.55
CA GLU A 15 -16.20 -9.73 2.94
C GLU A 15 -16.03 -10.54 4.24
N ASP A 16 -14.95 -11.32 4.35
CA ASP A 16 -14.63 -12.13 5.53
C ASP A 16 -14.20 -11.25 6.72
N MET A 17 -13.56 -10.11 6.45
CA MET A 17 -13.15 -9.08 7.41
C MET A 17 -13.90 -7.77 7.15
N PRO A 18 -15.19 -7.65 7.53
CA PRO A 18 -16.03 -6.50 7.23
C PRO A 18 -15.74 -5.29 8.14
N ASP A 19 -14.47 -4.90 8.23
CA ASP A 19 -14.02 -3.73 8.98
C ASP A 19 -14.28 -2.45 8.16
N PRO A 20 -15.14 -1.53 8.64
CA PRO A 20 -15.49 -0.31 7.91
C PRO A 20 -14.33 0.69 7.78
N TYR A 21 -13.24 0.52 8.53
CA TYR A 21 -12.08 1.39 8.51
C TYR A 21 -11.00 0.94 7.51
N LEU A 22 -11.04 -0.32 7.07
CA LEU A 22 -10.20 -0.78 5.97
C LEU A 22 -10.46 0.03 4.71
N LYS A 23 -9.39 0.35 3.98
CA LYS A 23 -9.52 1.10 2.73
C LYS A 23 -10.15 0.20 1.67
N GLY A 24 -11.44 0.41 1.42
CA GLY A 24 -12.22 -0.41 0.49
C GLY A 24 -11.51 -0.68 -0.84
N ASN A 25 -11.61 -1.93 -1.28
CA ASN A 25 -10.82 -2.55 -2.35
C ASN A 25 -11.13 -2.05 -3.77
N LYS A 26 -12.24 -1.32 -3.94
CA LYS A 26 -12.70 -0.78 -5.22
C LYS A 26 -12.92 -1.88 -6.29
N ALA A 27 -13.56 -2.98 -5.89
CA ALA A 27 -13.81 -4.14 -6.76
C ALA A 27 -12.50 -4.67 -7.38
N GLY A 28 -11.51 -4.96 -6.53
CA GLY A 28 -10.19 -5.45 -6.96
C GLY A 28 -9.33 -4.46 -7.77
N ASN A 29 -9.55 -3.15 -7.65
CA ASN A 29 -8.78 -2.14 -8.40
C ASN A 29 -7.78 -1.36 -7.55
N ARG A 30 -7.81 -1.52 -6.21
CA ARG A 30 -6.82 -0.87 -5.34
C ARG A 30 -5.52 -1.68 -5.29
N PRO A 31 -4.38 -1.10 -5.70
CA PRO A 31 -3.09 -1.74 -5.46
C PRO A 31 -2.73 -1.67 -3.97
N HIS A 32 -2.13 -2.75 -3.48
CA HIS A 32 -1.58 -2.87 -2.13
C HIS A 32 -0.11 -3.23 -2.22
N TYR A 33 0.73 -2.48 -1.53
CA TYR A 33 2.17 -2.73 -1.44
C TYR A 33 2.44 -3.83 -0.42
N TYR A 34 3.18 -4.86 -0.81
CA TYR A 34 3.73 -5.83 0.13
C TYR A 34 4.94 -5.24 0.85
N CYS A 35 4.78 -4.96 2.15
CA CYS A 35 5.79 -4.32 2.99
C CYS A 35 6.78 -5.34 3.57
N PHE A 36 6.31 -6.21 4.47
CA PHE A 36 7.15 -7.24 5.09
C PHE A 36 6.31 -8.45 5.52
N GLU A 37 6.99 -9.57 5.75
CA GLU A 37 6.40 -10.84 6.18
C GLU A 37 6.84 -11.16 7.60
N ASP A 38 5.91 -11.61 8.43
CA ASP A 38 6.22 -12.38 9.63
C ASP A 38 6.47 -13.84 9.23
N THR A 39 7.75 -14.19 9.12
CA THR A 39 8.20 -15.50 8.62
C THR A 39 7.83 -16.65 9.55
N ASN A 40 7.45 -16.38 10.80
CA ASN A 40 7.03 -17.43 11.74
C ASN A 40 5.57 -17.84 11.54
N THR A 41 4.76 -16.96 10.96
CA THR A 41 3.31 -17.15 10.86
C THR A 41 2.79 -17.18 9.43
N GLY A 42 3.61 -16.80 8.43
CA GLY A 42 3.18 -16.67 7.04
C GLY A 42 2.19 -15.50 6.85
N ILE A 43 2.29 -14.48 7.70
CA ILE A 43 1.46 -13.28 7.62
C ILE A 43 2.23 -12.19 6.89
N TYR A 44 1.60 -11.59 5.90
CA TYR A 44 2.14 -10.48 5.12
C TYR A 44 1.47 -9.18 5.53
N TRP A 45 2.26 -8.11 5.67
CA TRP A 45 1.74 -6.77 5.93
C TRP A 45 1.62 -5.98 4.64
N MET A 46 0.39 -5.54 4.36
CA MET A 46 0.03 -4.84 3.14
C MET A 46 -0.29 -3.39 3.43
N ILE A 47 0.19 -2.48 2.59
CA ILE A 47 -0.12 -1.04 2.68
C ILE A 47 -1.04 -0.67 1.52
N PRO A 48 -2.26 -0.17 1.75
CA PRO A 48 -3.15 0.26 0.68
C PRO A 48 -2.67 1.57 0.05
N LEU A 49 -2.72 1.65 -1.28
CA LEU A 49 -2.36 2.87 -2.00
C LEU A 49 -3.58 3.75 -2.28
N SER A 50 -3.34 5.05 -2.46
CA SER A 50 -4.33 6.00 -2.97
C SER A 50 -3.76 6.92 -4.04
N SER A 51 -4.55 7.21 -5.07
CA SER A 51 -4.25 8.22 -6.08
C SER A 51 -4.67 9.64 -5.68
N ARG A 52 -5.30 9.83 -4.50
CA ARG A 52 -5.76 11.14 -4.02
C ARG A 52 -4.61 11.95 -3.41
N VAL A 53 -3.57 12.19 -4.20
CA VAL A 53 -2.29 12.77 -3.76
C VAL A 53 -2.49 14.13 -3.08
N ASP A 54 -3.25 15.04 -3.69
CA ASP A 54 -3.45 16.40 -3.15
C ASP A 54 -4.10 16.39 -1.76
N LYS A 55 -5.07 15.49 -1.53
CA LYS A 55 -5.71 15.32 -0.22
C LYS A 55 -4.67 14.98 0.84
N TYR A 56 -3.80 14.01 0.55
CA TYR A 56 -2.84 13.53 1.53
C TYR A 56 -1.64 14.46 1.70
N ARG A 57 -1.24 15.17 0.63
CA ARG A 57 -0.25 16.25 0.68
C ARG A 57 -0.69 17.35 1.65
N GLN A 58 -1.94 17.77 1.59
CA GLN A 58 -2.50 18.74 2.55
C GLN A 58 -2.44 18.26 4.01
N ILE A 59 -2.63 16.95 4.25
CA ILE A 59 -2.52 16.36 5.60
C ILE A 59 -1.07 16.40 6.08
N MET A 60 -0.12 16.04 5.22
CA MET A 60 1.32 16.07 5.53
C MET A 60 1.77 17.51 5.83
N GLU A 61 1.44 18.47 4.96
CA GLU A 61 1.77 19.90 5.15
C GLU A 61 1.19 20.47 6.44
N LYS A 62 -0.02 20.05 6.85
CA LYS A 62 -0.62 20.49 8.10
C LYS A 62 0.16 19.97 9.32
N LYS A 63 0.70 18.75 9.27
CA LYS A 63 1.57 18.22 10.34
C LYS A 63 2.91 18.96 10.38
N GLU A 64 3.52 19.18 9.21
CA GLU A 64 4.79 19.90 9.09
C GLU A 64 4.68 21.34 9.63
N LYS A 65 3.62 22.07 9.26
CA LYS A 65 3.33 23.41 9.80
C LYS A 65 3.13 23.44 11.31
N ALA A 66 2.74 22.31 11.91
CA ALA A 66 2.64 22.13 13.35
C ALA A 66 3.95 21.64 14.00
N GLY A 67 5.04 21.55 13.25
CA GLY A 67 6.35 21.07 13.71
C GLY A 67 6.41 19.56 13.97
N LYS A 68 5.55 18.76 13.31
CA LYS A 68 5.46 17.31 13.51
C LYS A 68 5.84 16.55 12.23
N SER A 69 6.55 15.43 12.39
CA SER A 69 6.81 14.48 11.30
C SER A 69 5.51 13.79 10.83
N CYS A 70 5.54 13.24 9.62
CA CYS A 70 4.43 12.49 9.05
C CYS A 70 4.86 11.09 8.60
N ASP A 71 4.97 10.17 9.55
CA ASP A 71 5.46 8.81 9.31
C ASP A 71 4.36 7.84 8.86
N ILE A 72 3.10 8.32 8.81
CA ILE A 72 1.92 7.49 8.56
C ILE A 72 1.41 7.56 7.11
N ILE A 73 1.92 8.51 6.32
CA ILE A 73 1.52 8.79 4.95
C ILE A 73 2.79 9.15 4.18
N HIS A 74 3.11 8.38 3.14
CA HIS A 74 4.22 8.70 2.24
C HIS A 74 3.70 8.89 0.82
N ILE A 75 4.16 9.94 0.13
CA ILE A 75 3.84 10.20 -1.28
C ILE A 75 5.09 9.91 -2.09
N VAL A 76 4.96 8.98 -3.03
CA VAL A 76 6.08 8.47 -3.84
C VAL A 76 5.69 8.50 -5.30
N LYS A 77 6.61 8.94 -6.16
CA LYS A 77 6.50 8.73 -7.61
C LYS A 77 6.98 7.32 -7.95
N LEU A 78 6.06 6.47 -8.43
CA LEU A 78 6.34 5.08 -8.79
C LEU A 78 6.93 4.98 -10.21
N ASP A 79 7.42 3.79 -10.57
CA ASP A 79 8.08 3.48 -11.85
C ASP A 79 7.20 3.73 -13.09
N ASN A 80 5.89 3.83 -12.89
CA ASN A 80 4.93 4.24 -13.91
C ASN A 80 4.84 5.76 -14.11
N ASN A 81 5.75 6.53 -13.52
CA ASN A 81 5.78 7.98 -13.48
C ASN A 81 4.57 8.67 -12.81
N ARG A 82 3.79 7.96 -12.00
CA ARG A 82 2.66 8.52 -11.25
C ARG A 82 2.98 8.62 -9.77
N GLU A 83 2.61 9.75 -9.16
CA GLU A 83 2.58 9.86 -7.71
C GLU A 83 1.49 8.98 -7.13
N SER A 84 1.79 8.30 -6.03
CA SER A 84 0.87 7.49 -5.26
C SER A 84 1.12 7.71 -3.77
N THR A 85 0.04 7.68 -3.00
CA THR A 85 0.11 7.77 -1.54
C THR A 85 0.07 6.38 -0.93
N PHE A 86 1.08 6.05 -0.13
CA PHE A 86 1.14 4.89 0.75
C PHE A 86 0.49 5.26 2.08
N LEU A 87 -0.60 4.56 2.43
CA LEU A 87 -1.35 4.82 3.65
C LEU A 87 -0.90 3.87 4.75
N ILE A 88 0.28 4.13 5.31
CA ILE A 88 0.90 3.27 6.34
C ILE A 88 -0.01 3.17 7.59
N GLN A 89 -0.69 4.25 7.96
CA GLN A 89 -1.73 4.25 9.00
C GLN A 89 -2.86 3.22 8.78
N ASP A 90 -3.07 2.78 7.55
CA ASP A 90 -4.14 1.86 7.15
C ASP A 90 -3.56 0.50 6.72
N MET A 91 -2.33 0.17 7.13
CA MET A 91 -1.72 -1.12 6.85
C MET A 91 -2.46 -2.26 7.57
N PHE A 92 -2.47 -3.45 6.97
CA PHE A 92 -3.17 -4.60 7.54
C PHE A 92 -2.49 -5.93 7.20
N PRO A 93 -2.66 -6.96 8.06
CA PRO A 93 -2.13 -8.28 7.82
C PRO A 93 -3.02 -9.09 6.86
N ILE A 94 -2.40 -9.98 6.09
CA ILE A 94 -3.07 -10.90 5.17
C ILE A 94 -2.30 -12.23 5.07
N THR A 95 -2.96 -13.29 4.59
CA THR A 95 -2.31 -14.54 4.16
C THR A 95 -2.30 -14.63 2.63
N GLU A 96 -1.41 -15.46 2.07
CA GLU A 96 -1.28 -15.57 0.60
C GLU A 96 -2.59 -16.01 -0.09
N ASP A 97 -3.45 -16.77 0.59
CA ASP A 97 -4.74 -17.24 0.07
C ASP A 97 -5.70 -16.11 -0.33
N TYR A 98 -5.56 -14.93 0.26
CA TYR A 98 -6.37 -13.75 -0.05
C TYR A 98 -5.77 -12.86 -1.15
N ILE A 99 -4.60 -13.20 -1.68
CA ILE A 99 -4.00 -12.50 -2.82
C ILE A 99 -4.66 -12.99 -4.11
N GLU A 100 -5.14 -12.04 -4.92
CA GLU A 100 -5.77 -12.35 -6.21
C GLU A 100 -4.72 -12.47 -7.31
N ARG A 101 -3.87 -11.44 -7.45
CA ARG A 101 -2.87 -11.36 -8.54
C ARG A 101 -1.85 -10.24 -8.31
N GLU A 102 -0.76 -10.30 -9.07
CA GLU A 102 0.16 -9.16 -9.25
C GLU A 102 -0.58 -7.94 -9.82
N TYR A 103 -0.25 -6.74 -9.34
CA TYR A 103 -0.72 -5.49 -9.93
C TYR A 103 0.18 -5.11 -11.10
N THR A 104 -0.37 -5.06 -12.31
CA THR A 104 0.41 -4.91 -13.54
C THR A 104 0.19 -3.59 -14.24
N ILE A 105 1.23 -3.06 -14.88
CA ILE A 105 1.17 -1.92 -15.80
C ILE A 105 1.81 -2.34 -17.13
N ALA A 106 1.05 -2.22 -18.22
CA ALA A 106 1.45 -2.70 -19.54
C ALA A 106 1.90 -4.18 -19.52
N GLY A 107 1.24 -5.02 -18.71
CA GLY A 107 1.54 -6.46 -18.57
C GLY A 107 2.69 -6.79 -17.62
N ASN A 108 3.46 -5.81 -17.14
CA ASN A 108 4.56 -6.03 -16.21
C ASN A 108 4.10 -5.83 -14.77
N HIS A 109 4.52 -6.72 -13.86
CA HIS A 109 4.31 -6.55 -12.43
C HIS A 109 4.95 -5.25 -11.95
N LEU A 110 4.13 -4.36 -11.38
CA LEU A 110 4.65 -3.16 -10.76
C LEU A 110 5.39 -3.54 -9.48
N MET A 111 6.58 -3.00 -9.34
CA MET A 111 7.44 -3.14 -8.16
C MET A 111 7.86 -1.75 -7.70
N LEU A 112 8.18 -1.60 -6.42
CA LEU A 112 8.94 -0.45 -5.95
C LEU A 112 10.43 -0.79 -6.09
N THR A 113 11.07 -0.32 -7.15
CA THR A 113 12.47 -0.66 -7.47
C THR A 113 13.48 0.23 -6.76
N SER A 114 13.09 1.42 -6.31
CA SER A 114 13.95 2.30 -5.52
C SER A 114 14.15 1.74 -4.11
N GLU A 115 15.32 1.15 -3.86
CA GLU A 115 15.66 0.62 -2.54
C GLU A 115 15.65 1.70 -1.44
N HIS A 116 16.03 2.93 -1.78
CA HIS A 116 16.02 4.04 -0.83
C HIS A 116 14.60 4.32 -0.34
N VAL A 117 13.64 4.36 -1.27
CA VAL A 117 12.24 4.61 -0.94
C VAL A 117 11.63 3.41 -0.20
N ALA A 118 11.99 2.18 -0.59
CA ALA A 118 11.54 0.99 0.13
C ALA A 118 11.99 1.03 1.60
N ARG A 119 13.26 1.40 1.88
CA ARG A 119 13.79 1.57 3.25
C ARG A 119 13.19 2.74 4.02
N GLU A 120 12.56 3.71 3.37
CA GLU A 120 11.87 4.81 4.04
C GLU A 120 10.45 4.38 4.47
N ILE A 121 9.85 3.44 3.73
CA ILE A 121 8.51 2.91 4.00
C ILE A 121 8.52 1.76 5.01
N GLU A 122 9.56 0.91 4.97
CA GLU A 122 9.78 -0.27 5.84
C GLU A 122 10.40 0.12 7.19
#